data_AF-A0A1Y2PCX9-F1
#
_entry.id   AF-A0A1Y2PCX9-F1
#
_cell.length_a   1.000
_cell.length_b   1.000
_cell.length_c   1.000
_cell.angle_alpha   90.00
_cell.angle_beta   90.00
_cell.angle_gamma   90.00
#
_symmetry.space_group_name_H-M   'P 1'
#
loop_
_entity.id
_entity.type
_entity.pdbx_description
1 polymer ?
#
loop_
_entity_poly.entity_id
_entity_poly.type
_entity_poly.pdbx_seq_one_letter_code
_entity_poly.pdbx_strand_id
1 'polypeptide(L)'
;MSKTFEKWLQNQDDRIKKYVVQIAKEFSLEAKFKGYYFEENDLRGVIDPAPIYKSFKDYHSQVKDTMFIDHVRYFFDLSNSKETRILTVRFFNSSISPISFSIEETYGESKVEDNVTYDNLELIKELIAKKFTS
;
A
#
# COMPACT_ATOMS: atom_id res chain seq x y z
N MET A 1 -11.65 3.73 11.97
CA MET A 1 -10.92 2.44 11.80
C MET A 1 -11.27 1.52 12.96
N SER A 2 -11.24 0.19 12.84
CA SER A 2 -11.32 -0.66 14.05
C SER A 2 -9.99 -0.63 14.82
N LYS A 3 -10.04 -0.58 16.16
CA LYS A 3 -8.82 -0.59 16.99
C LYS A 3 -7.95 -1.82 16.76
N THR A 4 -8.56 -2.95 16.39
CA THR A 4 -7.88 -4.19 16.04
C THR A 4 -7.08 -4.05 14.75
N PHE A 5 -7.69 -3.53 13.68
CA PHE A 5 -7.02 -3.32 12.40
C PHE A 5 -5.94 -2.24 12.49
N GLU A 6 -6.18 -1.16 13.23
CA GLU A 6 -5.18 -0.13 13.51
C GLU A 6 -3.93 -0.71 14.20
N LYS A 7 -4.13 -1.43 15.31
CA LYS A 7 -3.03 -2.05 16.06
C LYS A 7 -2.29 -3.07 15.20
N TRP A 8 -3.00 -3.81 14.35
CA TRP A 8 -2.37 -4.71 13.39
C TRP A 8 -1.50 -3.93 12.38
N LEU A 9 -2.03 -2.87 11.77
CA LEU A 9 -1.28 -2.02 10.83
C LEU A 9 -0.03 -1.41 11.48
N GLN A 10 -0.15 -0.86 12.69
CA GLN A 10 0.98 -0.32 13.46
C GLN A 10 2.07 -1.38 13.71
N ASN A 11 1.69 -2.64 13.98
CA ASN A 11 2.63 -3.75 14.16
C ASN A 11 3.27 -4.24 12.85
N GLN A 12 2.62 -4.06 11.70
CA GLN A 12 3.10 -4.55 10.40
C GLN A 12 3.77 -3.46 9.54
N ASP A 13 3.61 -2.19 9.89
CA ASP A 13 4.08 -1.02 9.12
C ASP A 13 5.54 -1.15 8.65
N ASP A 14 6.42 -1.41 9.60
CA ASP A 14 7.85 -1.59 9.40
C ASP A 14 8.17 -2.81 8.51
N ARG A 15 7.39 -3.89 8.67
CA ARG A 15 7.54 -5.13 7.90
C ARG A 15 7.12 -4.92 6.44
N ILE A 16 5.97 -4.27 6.21
CA ILE A 16 5.46 -3.93 4.87
C ILE A 16 6.49 -3.08 4.11
N LYS A 17 7.00 -2.02 4.75
CA LYS A 17 8.02 -1.13 4.16
C LYS A 17 9.32 -1.85 3.82
N LYS A 18 9.89 -2.59 4.79
CA LYS A 18 11.14 -3.35 4.59
C LYS A 18 10.99 -4.38 3.47
N TYR A 19 9.83 -5.02 3.39
CA TYR A 19 9.56 -6.04 2.40
C TYR A 19 9.47 -5.48 0.97
N VAL A 20 8.75 -4.37 0.75
CA VAL A 20 8.71 -3.71 -0.57
C VAL A 20 10.11 -3.27 -1.01
N VAL A 21 10.93 -2.76 -0.09
CA VAL A 21 12.34 -2.42 -0.34
C VAL A 21 13.19 -3.65 -0.67
N GLN A 22 12.90 -4.81 -0.08
CA GLN A 22 13.60 -6.05 -0.39
C GLN A 22 13.27 -6.53 -1.81
N ILE A 23 11.99 -6.63 -2.19
CA ILE A 23 11.60 -7.02 -3.54
C ILE A 23 12.17 -6.06 -4.59
N ALA A 24 12.07 -4.75 -4.37
CA ALA A 24 12.56 -3.78 -5.35
C ALA A 24 14.04 -4.00 -5.70
N LYS A 25 14.87 -4.35 -4.71
CA LYS A 25 16.28 -4.68 -4.91
C LYS A 25 16.51 -5.94 -5.76
N GLU A 26 15.63 -6.94 -5.68
CA GLU A 26 15.71 -8.13 -6.56
C GLU A 26 15.60 -7.74 -8.05
N PHE A 27 14.88 -6.65 -8.34
CA PHE A 27 14.71 -6.08 -9.69
C PHE A 27 15.66 -4.91 -10.01
N SER A 28 16.69 -4.68 -9.19
CA SER A 28 17.58 -3.50 -9.29
C SER A 28 16.84 -2.15 -9.26
N LEU A 29 15.72 -2.07 -8.54
CA LEU A 29 14.94 -0.85 -8.30
C LEU A 29 15.22 -0.28 -6.91
N GLU A 30 15.24 1.04 -6.81
CA GLU A 30 15.08 1.73 -5.52
C GLU A 30 13.60 1.84 -5.18
N ALA A 31 13.24 1.56 -3.92
CA ALA A 31 11.89 1.78 -3.40
C ALA A 31 11.91 2.82 -2.28
N LYS A 32 11.12 3.87 -2.43
CA LYS A 32 10.99 4.97 -1.47
C LYS A 32 9.55 5.09 -0.99
N PHE A 33 9.32 4.79 0.28
CA PHE A 33 8.01 5.01 0.91
C PHE A 33 7.66 6.51 0.91
N LYS A 34 6.43 6.84 0.52
CA LYS A 34 5.95 8.22 0.35
C LYS A 34 4.92 8.65 1.38
N GLY A 35 4.17 7.70 1.93
CA GLY A 35 3.09 7.97 2.87
C GLY A 35 1.91 7.03 2.68
N TYR A 36 0.80 7.41 3.30
CA TYR A 36 -0.42 6.64 3.40
C TYR A 36 -1.60 7.45 2.84
N TYR A 37 -2.57 6.73 2.29
CA TYR A 37 -3.93 7.19 2.16
C TYR A 37 -4.80 6.32 3.07
N PHE A 38 -5.55 6.95 3.97
CA PHE A 38 -6.57 6.30 4.77
C PHE A 38 -7.92 6.71 4.16
N GLU A 39 -8.72 5.78 3.64
CA GLU A 39 -9.96 6.13 2.94
C GLU A 39 -11.07 6.41 3.95
N GLU A 40 -11.25 7.69 4.27
CA GLU A 40 -12.42 8.22 4.96
C GLU A 40 -13.63 8.12 4.05
N ASN A 41 -14.72 7.50 4.52
CA ASN A 41 -15.92 7.28 3.71
C ASN A 41 -16.58 8.59 3.23
N ASP A 42 -16.33 9.71 3.89
CA ASP A 42 -16.81 11.05 3.52
C ASP A 42 -15.96 11.72 2.42
N LEU A 43 -14.78 11.16 2.06
CA LEU A 43 -13.90 11.64 0.99
C LEU A 43 -14.00 10.82 -0.32
N ARG A 44 -14.96 9.88 -0.40
CA ARG A 44 -15.17 9.04 -1.58
C ARG A 44 -15.50 9.87 -2.83
N GLY A 45 -14.58 9.90 -3.79
CA GLY A 45 -14.85 10.30 -5.18
C GLY A 45 -14.31 11.65 -5.66
N VAL A 46 -13.37 12.31 -4.95
CA VAL A 46 -12.94 13.68 -5.29
C VAL A 46 -11.47 13.84 -5.70
N ILE A 47 -10.55 12.94 -5.35
CA ILE A 47 -9.11 13.13 -5.58
C ILE A 47 -8.46 11.84 -6.09
N ASP A 48 -7.54 11.97 -7.05
CA ASP A 48 -6.61 10.90 -7.43
C ASP A 48 -5.89 10.36 -6.17
N PRO A 49 -5.81 9.02 -5.99
CA PRO A 49 -5.26 8.44 -4.78
C PRO A 49 -3.77 8.75 -4.65
N ALA A 50 -3.46 9.65 -3.73
CA ALA A 50 -2.12 10.13 -3.40
C ALA A 50 -1.85 9.95 -1.89
N PRO A 51 -0.58 9.88 -1.46
CA PRO A 51 -0.25 9.85 -0.04
C PRO A 51 -0.62 11.19 0.62
N ILE A 52 -1.64 11.17 1.48
CA ILE A 52 -2.10 12.34 2.26
C ILE A 52 -1.27 12.46 3.56
N TYR A 53 -0.99 11.33 4.22
CA TYR A 53 -0.38 11.31 5.55
C TYR A 53 1.01 10.69 5.50
N LYS A 54 1.95 11.20 6.31
CA LYS A 54 3.33 10.67 6.38
C LYS A 54 3.54 9.59 7.43
N SER A 55 2.62 9.47 8.39
CA SER A 55 2.64 8.47 9.48
C SER A 55 1.25 8.26 10.08
N PHE A 56 1.06 7.19 10.86
CA PHE A 56 -0.14 7.03 11.69
C PHE A 56 -0.34 8.21 12.65
N LYS A 57 0.74 8.72 13.28
CA LYS A 57 0.69 9.91 14.16
C LYS A 57 0.16 11.15 13.43
N ASP A 58 0.56 11.32 12.17
CA ASP A 58 0.11 12.42 11.31
C ASP A 58 -1.40 12.33 11.06
N TYR A 59 -1.89 11.14 10.68
CA TYR A 59 -3.32 10.82 10.57
C TYR A 59 -4.10 11.15 11.86
N HIS A 60 -3.69 10.61 13.02
CA HIS A 60 -4.39 10.84 14.30
C HIS A 60 -4.38 12.33 14.75
N SER A 61 -3.45 13.14 14.26
CA SER A 61 -3.39 14.57 14.58
C SER A 61 -4.34 15.44 13.74
N GLN A 62 -4.71 14.95 12.56
CA GLN A 62 -5.56 15.65 11.59
C GLN A 62 -7.01 15.14 11.61
N VAL A 63 -7.20 13.86 11.94
CA VAL A 63 -8.48 13.15 11.84
C VAL A 63 -9.02 12.85 13.23
N LYS A 64 -10.28 13.28 13.48
CA LYS A 64 -10.96 13.03 14.75
C LYS A 64 -11.33 11.55 14.87
N ASP A 65 -11.29 11.01 16.09
CA ASP A 65 -11.58 9.60 16.45
C ASP A 65 -12.95 9.06 15.98
N THR A 66 -13.83 9.92 15.46
CA THR A 66 -15.16 9.59 14.94
C THR A 66 -15.15 9.02 13.52
N MET A 67 -14.04 9.10 12.76
CA MET A 67 -14.03 8.70 11.34
C MET A 67 -13.74 7.22 11.11
N PHE A 68 -14.60 6.57 10.32
CA PHE A 68 -14.48 5.17 9.97
C PHE A 68 -13.68 5.00 8.67
N ILE A 69 -12.38 4.77 8.81
CA ILE A 69 -11.53 4.27 7.71
C ILE A 69 -11.95 2.86 7.30
N ASP A 70 -12.28 2.70 6.02
CA ASP A 70 -12.59 1.40 5.38
C ASP A 70 -11.31 0.67 4.91
N HIS A 71 -10.32 1.39 4.38
CA HIS A 71 -9.04 0.80 3.94
C HIS A 71 -7.86 1.76 4.02
N VAL A 72 -6.66 1.19 3.94
CA VAL A 72 -5.38 1.89 3.98
C VAL A 72 -4.55 1.54 2.75
N ARG A 73 -4.00 2.54 2.07
CA ARG A 73 -3.05 2.38 0.97
C ARG A 73 -1.68 2.92 1.39
N TYR A 74 -0.63 2.14 1.20
CA TYR A 74 0.77 2.54 1.32
C TYR A 74 1.29 2.92 -0.05
N PHE A 75 2.00 4.04 -0.18
CA PHE A 75 2.59 4.49 -1.45
C PHE A 75 4.10 4.35 -1.45
N PHE A 76 4.65 3.81 -2.54
CA PHE A 76 6.07 3.71 -2.79
C PHE A 76 6.38 4.22 -4.19
N ASP A 77 7.36 5.12 -4.32
CA ASP A 77 8.02 5.32 -5.60
C ASP A 77 8.94 4.11 -5.83
N LEU A 78 8.80 3.43 -6.96
CA LEU A 78 9.76 2.45 -7.47
C LEU A 78 10.51 3.09 -8.63
N SER A 79 11.84 3.09 -8.61
CA SER A 79 12.65 3.80 -9.61
C SER A 79 13.91 3.07 -10.03
N ASN A 80 14.31 3.27 -11.27
CA ASN A 80 15.63 2.93 -11.80
C ASN A 80 16.24 4.15 -12.51
N SER A 81 17.33 3.97 -13.27
CA SER A 81 17.98 5.05 -14.02
C SER A 81 17.20 5.58 -15.23
N LYS A 82 16.08 4.96 -15.61
CA LYS A 82 15.26 5.29 -16.78
C LYS A 82 13.89 5.86 -16.41
N GLU A 83 13.26 5.35 -15.36
CA GLU A 83 11.86 5.62 -15.04
C GLU A 83 11.56 5.59 -13.54
N THR A 84 10.39 6.11 -13.16
CA THR A 84 9.83 6.01 -11.81
C THR A 84 8.34 5.73 -11.92
N ARG A 85 7.84 4.75 -11.16
CA ARG A 85 6.43 4.34 -11.13
C ARG A 85 5.95 4.23 -9.68
N ILE A 86 4.66 4.43 -9.44
CA ILE A 86 4.07 4.38 -8.10
C ILE A 86 3.50 2.99 -7.84
N LEU A 87 4.05 2.26 -6.86
CA LEU A 87 3.43 1.06 -6.28
C LEU A 87 2.52 1.45 -5.12
N THR A 88 1.31 0.88 -5.09
CA THR A 88 0.44 0.92 -3.92
C THR A 88 0.24 -0.47 -3.31
N VAL A 89 0.19 -0.52 -1.97
CA VAL A 89 -0.20 -1.72 -1.19
C VAL A 89 -1.44 -1.38 -0.39
N ARG A 90 -2.53 -2.14 -0.58
CA ARG A 90 -3.87 -1.82 -0.09
C ARG A 90 -4.37 -2.91 0.87
N PHE A 91 -4.90 -2.50 2.04
CA PHE A 91 -5.45 -3.37 3.09
C PHE A 91 -6.82 -2.87 3.54
N PHE A 92 -7.79 -3.75 3.75
CA PHE A 92 -9.15 -3.39 4.15
C PHE A 92 -9.43 -3.69 5.63
N ASN A 93 -10.26 -2.87 6.28
CA ASN A 93 -10.70 -3.07 7.66
C ASN A 93 -11.74 -4.20 7.77
N SER A 94 -12.48 -4.48 6.69
CA SER A 94 -13.44 -5.59 6.59
C SER A 94 -12.74 -6.95 6.48
N SER A 95 -11.58 -7.01 5.82
CA SER A 95 -10.67 -8.14 5.90
C SER A 95 -9.23 -7.73 5.58
N ILE A 96 -8.31 -8.19 6.42
CA ILE A 96 -6.85 -7.96 6.31
C ILE A 96 -6.25 -8.72 5.10
N SER A 97 -7.00 -9.71 4.58
CA SER A 97 -6.71 -10.54 3.41
C SER A 97 -7.97 -10.54 2.51
N PRO A 98 -7.89 -10.28 1.20
CA PRO A 98 -6.71 -10.08 0.35
C PRO A 98 -5.84 -8.87 0.69
N ILE A 99 -4.52 -9.02 0.55
CA ILE A 99 -3.63 -7.87 0.32
C ILE A 99 -3.69 -7.55 -1.19
N SER A 100 -3.97 -6.29 -1.54
CA SER A 100 -4.08 -5.88 -2.94
C SER A 100 -2.92 -4.96 -3.34
N PHE A 101 -2.38 -5.17 -4.55
CA PHE A 101 -1.25 -4.41 -5.09
C PHE A 101 -1.66 -3.71 -6.40
N SER A 102 -0.97 -2.63 -6.75
CA SER A 102 -1.05 -2.02 -8.09
C SER A 102 0.13 -1.11 -8.39
N ILE A 103 0.52 -1.02 -9.66
CA ILE A 103 1.51 -0.04 -10.15
C ILE A 103 0.81 0.93 -11.12
N GLU A 104 0.88 2.23 -10.81
CA GLU A 104 0.29 3.35 -11.57
C GLU A 104 -1.25 3.37 -11.66
N GLU A 105 -1.95 2.62 -10.80
CA GLU A 105 -3.44 2.47 -10.69
C GLU A 105 -4.23 2.28 -12.00
N THR A 106 -3.57 2.04 -13.13
CA THR A 106 -4.17 1.83 -14.45
C THR A 106 -4.60 0.38 -14.62
N TYR A 107 -5.84 0.08 -14.19
CA TYR A 107 -6.61 -1.14 -14.47
C TYR A 107 -5.78 -2.44 -14.57
N GLY A 108 -5.07 -2.74 -13.48
CA GLY A 108 -4.31 -3.97 -13.29
C GLY A 108 -4.41 -4.44 -11.84
N GLU A 109 -5.61 -4.83 -11.42
CA GLU A 109 -5.83 -5.35 -10.07
C GLU A 109 -5.45 -6.83 -9.97
N SER A 110 -4.32 -7.13 -9.36
CA SER A 110 -4.04 -8.47 -8.84
C SER A 110 -4.60 -8.57 -7.41
N LYS A 111 -5.57 -9.47 -7.21
CA LYS A 111 -6.21 -9.79 -5.93
C LYS A 111 -5.83 -11.21 -5.49
N VAL A 112 -5.67 -11.42 -4.19
CA VAL A 112 -5.20 -12.69 -3.60
C VAL A 112 -6.22 -13.21 -2.61
N GLU A 113 -7.03 -14.19 -2.99
CA GLU A 113 -8.02 -14.78 -2.08
C GLU A 113 -7.40 -15.56 -0.92
N ASP A 114 -8.25 -15.90 0.04
CA ASP A 114 -7.88 -16.13 1.44
C ASP A 114 -6.99 -17.35 1.74
N ASN A 115 -6.40 -17.34 2.95
CA ASN A 115 -5.45 -18.30 3.54
C ASN A 115 -3.95 -18.10 3.24
N VAL A 116 -3.53 -16.98 2.64
CA VAL A 116 -2.10 -16.76 2.43
C VAL A 116 -1.47 -15.96 3.57
N THR A 117 -0.46 -16.56 4.21
CA THR A 117 0.58 -15.85 4.95
C THR A 117 1.36 -14.88 4.04
N TYR A 118 2.34 -14.17 4.60
CA TYR A 118 3.18 -13.17 3.93
C TYR A 118 4.07 -13.71 2.77
N ASP A 119 3.73 -14.85 2.19
CA ASP A 119 4.51 -15.60 1.23
C ASP A 119 4.02 -15.42 -0.23
N ASN A 120 2.75 -15.06 -0.50
CA ASN A 120 2.28 -14.70 -1.87
C ASN A 120 2.63 -13.25 -2.28
N LEU A 121 3.62 -12.65 -1.62
CA LEU A 121 4.17 -11.38 -2.04
C LEU A 121 4.98 -11.48 -3.35
N GLU A 122 5.20 -12.70 -3.87
CA GLU A 122 5.59 -12.99 -5.26
C GLU A 122 4.76 -12.22 -6.30
N LEU A 123 3.48 -11.92 -6.04
CA LEU A 123 2.66 -11.13 -6.96
C LEU A 123 3.12 -9.67 -7.13
N ILE A 124 3.87 -9.12 -6.17
CA ILE A 124 4.56 -7.83 -6.38
C ILE A 124 5.67 -8.01 -7.42
N LYS A 125 6.39 -9.14 -7.40
CA LYS A 125 7.45 -9.46 -8.36
C LYS A 125 6.89 -9.57 -9.77
N GLU A 126 5.76 -10.25 -9.95
CA GLU A 126 5.06 -10.33 -11.24
C GLU A 126 4.65 -8.94 -11.77
N LEU A 127 4.07 -8.09 -10.90
CA LEU A 127 3.69 -6.73 -11.27
C LEU A 127 4.89 -5.86 -11.64
N ILE A 128 5.98 -5.95 -10.88
CA ILE A 128 7.22 -5.22 -11.16
C ILE A 128 7.85 -5.68 -12.48
N ALA A 129 8.00 -6.99 -12.68
CA ALA A 129 8.50 -7.55 -13.94
C ALA A 129 7.69 -7.03 -15.13
N LYS A 130 6.35 -7.15 -15.08
CA LYS A 130 5.45 -6.68 -16.12
C LYS A 130 5.52 -5.17 -16.40
N LYS A 131 5.93 -4.34 -15.44
CA LYS A 131 5.96 -2.87 -15.57
C LYS A 131 7.34 -2.28 -15.85
N PHE A 132 8.42 -2.97 -15.48
CA PHE A 132 9.81 -2.47 -15.61
C PHE A 132 10.69 -3.29 -16.57
N THR A 133 10.19 -4.41 -17.13
CA THR A 133 10.91 -5.19 -18.16
C THR A 133 10.16 -5.32 -19.49
N SER A 134 9.03 -4.62 -19.66
CA SER A 134 8.22 -4.56 -20.89
C SER A 134 8.41 -3.25 -21.65
#